data_AF-A0A966T7E8-F1
#
_entry.id   AF-A0A966T7E8-F1
#
_cell.length_a   1.000
_cell.length_b   1.000
_cell.length_c   1.000
_cell.angle_alpha   90.00
_cell.angle_beta   90.00
_cell.angle_gamma   90.00
#
_symmetry.space_group_name_H-M   'P 1'
#
loop_
_entity.id
_entity.type
_entity.pdbx_description
1 polymer ?
#
loop_
_entity_poly.entity_id
_entity_poly.type
_entity_poly.pdbx_seq_one_letter_code
_entity_poly.pdbx_strand_id
1 'polypeptide(L)' 'MNPLPDRTVIIGMLATLGLVFALVFWFVRLNPSTPPPLQWRDSAPLRPAQPALPGKPSNAALI' A
#
# COMPACT_ATOMS: atom_id res chain seq x y z
N MET A 1 14.24 -48.99 -0.04
CA MET A 1 14.05 -47.56 0.26
C MET A 1 14.89 -46.78 -0.74
N ASN A 2 14.29 -46.31 -1.83
CA ASN A 2 15.02 -45.60 -2.88
C ASN A 2 14.98 -44.10 -2.55
N PRO A 3 16.10 -43.48 -2.15
CA PRO A 3 16.13 -42.06 -1.84
C PRO A 3 15.76 -41.25 -3.09
N LEU A 4 15.02 -40.16 -2.89
CA LEU A 4 14.69 -39.26 -4.00
C LEU A 4 15.98 -38.67 -4.57
N PRO A 5 16.05 -38.43 -5.89
CA PRO A 5 17.18 -37.74 -6.48
C PRO A 5 17.36 -36.37 -5.81
N ASP A 6 18.56 -36.08 -5.30
CA ASP A 6 18.89 -34.82 -4.61
C ASP A 6 18.45 -33.58 -5.41
N ARG A 7 18.50 -33.67 -6.74
CA ARG A 7 18.03 -32.62 -7.64
C ARG A 7 16.54 -32.29 -7.46
N THR A 8 15.69 -33.29 -7.28
CA THR A 8 14.25 -33.09 -7.05
C THR A 8 14.00 -32.41 -5.72
N VAL A 9 14.76 -32.78 -4.68
CA VAL A 9 14.67 -32.15 -3.35
C VAL A 9 15.10 -30.69 -3.42
N ILE A 10 16.23 -30.40 -4.09
CA ILE A 10 16.74 -29.05 -4.28
C ILE A 10 15.75 -28.19 -5.08
N ILE A 11 15.20 -28.72 -6.18
CA ILE A 11 14.20 -28.02 -6.98
C ILE A 11 12.94 -27.74 -6.16
N GLY A 12 12.46 -28.71 -5.37
CA GLY A 12 11.31 -28.53 -4.49
C GLY A 12 11.55 -27.46 -3.42
N MET A 13 12.75 -27.43 -2.84
CA MET A 13 13.15 -26.42 -1.87
C MET A 13 13.22 -25.02 -2.50
N LEU A 14 13.83 -24.89 -3.68
CA LEU A 14 13.90 -23.61 -4.40
C LEU A 14 12.51 -23.14 -4.87
N ALA A 15 11.66 -24.06 -5.33
CA ALA A 15 10.30 -23.74 -5.77
C ALA A 15 9.43 -23.25 -4.61
N THR A 16 9.51 -23.89 -3.45
CA THR A 16 8.78 -23.47 -2.24
C THR A 16 9.27 -22.12 -1.73
N LEU A 17 10.59 -21.90 -1.66
CA LEU A 17 11.15 -20.58 -1.33
C LEU A 17 10.69 -19.51 -2.32
N GLY A 18 10.84 -19.76 -3.62
CA GLY A 18 10.46 -18.82 -4.67
C GLY A 18 8.96 -18.49 -4.65
N LEU A 19 8.10 -19.49 -4.42
CA LEU A 19 6.66 -19.29 -4.31
C LEU A 19 6.30 -18.41 -3.11
N VAL A 20 6.88 -18.67 -1.94
CA VAL A 20 6.65 -17.85 -0.74
C VAL A 20 7.10 -16.40 -0.99
N PHE A 21 8.27 -16.20 -1.57
CA PHE A 21 8.76 -14.86 -1.93
C PHE A 21 7.84 -14.17 -2.94
N ALA A 22 7.40 -14.87 -3.98
CA ALA A 22 6.50 -14.34 -4.99
C ALA A 22 5.15 -13.93 -4.37
N LEU A 23 4.58 -14.75 -3.49
CA LEU A 23 3.32 -14.45 -2.81
C LEU A 23 3.45 -13.21 -1.91
N VAL A 24 4.53 -13.10 -1.13
CA VAL A 24 4.76 -11.92 -0.27
C VAL A 24 4.92 -10.66 -1.11
N PHE A 25 5.74 -10.71 -2.16
CA PHE A 25 5.96 -9.57 -3.06
C PHE A 25 4.67 -9.16 -3.77
N TRP A 26 3.90 -10.15 -4.24
CA TRP A 26 2.62 -9.94 -4.88
C TRP A 26 1.60 -9.31 -3.92
N PHE A 27 1.57 -9.77 -2.66
CA PHE A 27 0.69 -9.21 -1.63
C PHE A 27 1.01 -7.74 -1.33
N VAL A 28 2.29 -7.40 -1.15
CA VAL A 28 2.73 -5.99 -0.94
C VAL A 28 2.37 -5.12 -2.13
N ARG A 29 2.49 -5.65 -3.35
CA ARG A 29 2.09 -4.94 -4.58
C ARG A 29 0.58 -4.72 -4.64
N LEU A 30 -0.23 -5.70 -4.23
CA LEU A 30 -1.69 -5.62 -4.28
C LEU A 30 -2.28 -4.75 -3.18
N ASN A 31 -1.69 -4.79 -1.98
CA ASN A 31 -2.18 -4.04 -0.83
C ASN A 31 -1.03 -3.23 -0.22
N PRO A 32 -0.61 -2.12 -0.88
CA PRO A 32 0.31 -1.19 -0.25
C PRO A 32 -0.34 -0.75 1.06
N SER A 33 0.22 -1.15 2.20
CA SER A 33 -0.29 -0.75 3.51
C SER A 33 -0.29 0.77 3.56
N THR A 34 -1.47 1.36 3.37
CA THR A 34 -1.69 2.76 3.71
C THR A 34 -1.46 2.84 5.21
N PRO A 35 -0.50 3.67 5.67
CA PRO A 35 -0.27 3.81 7.09
C PRO A 35 -1.61 4.18 7.73
N PRO A 36 -2.04 3.47 8.79
CA PRO A 36 -3.28 3.81 9.46
C PRO A 36 -3.20 5.29 9.85
N PRO A 37 -4.27 6.07 9.60
CA PRO A 37 -4.26 7.49 9.93
C PRO A 37 -3.85 7.64 11.38
N LEU A 38 -2.81 8.44 11.61
CA LEU A 38 -2.29 8.69 12.94
C LEU A 38 -3.38 9.47 13.69
N GLN A 39 -4.24 8.76 14.43
CA GLN A 39 -5.42 9.33 15.08
C GLN A 39 -5.09 10.52 16.00
N TRP A 40 -3.84 10.58 16.50
CA TRP A 40 -3.33 11.69 17.31
C TRP A 40 -3.04 12.97 16.50
N ARG A 41 -2.88 12.87 15.18
CA ARG A 41 -2.78 14.01 14.24
C ARG A 41 -4.14 14.43 13.68
N ASP A 42 -5.08 13.50 13.58
CA ASP A 42 -6.46 13.76 13.12
C ASP A 42 -7.37 14.30 14.24
N SER A 43 -6.86 14.40 15.46
CA SER A 43 -7.48 15.16 16.56
C SER A 43 -7.24 16.68 16.41
N ALA A 44 -7.12 17.18 15.19
CA ALA A 44 -7.41 18.59 14.94
C ALA A 44 -8.93 18.74 15.12
N PRO A 45 -9.42 19.64 16.00
CA PRO A 45 -10.85 19.86 16.14
C PRO A 45 -11.43 20.08 14.75
N LEU A 46 -12.47 19.31 14.41
CA LEU A 46 -13.30 19.51 13.23
C LEU A 46 -13.49 21.02 13.05
N ARG A 47 -12.74 21.62 12.11
CA ARG A 47 -13.05 22.97 11.66
C ARG A 47 -14.47 22.84 11.12
N PRO A 48 -15.46 23.57 11.67
CA PRO A 48 -16.82 23.47 11.19
C PRO A 48 -16.77 23.64 9.69
N ALA A 49 -17.42 22.74 8.95
CA ALA A 49 -17.50 22.78 7.50
C ALA A 49 -17.82 24.23 7.10
N GLN A 50 -16.83 24.95 6.60
CA GLN A 50 -17.03 26.31 6.12
C GLN A 50 -17.97 26.16 4.91
N PRO A 51 -19.20 26.69 4.96
CA PRO A 51 -20.03 26.71 3.77
C PRO A 51 -19.24 27.49 2.73
N ALA A 52 -19.05 26.90 1.54
CA ALA A 52 -18.41 27.58 0.44
C ALA A 52 -19.18 28.88 0.17
N LEU A 53 -18.62 30.01 0.59
CA LEU A 53 -19.17 31.32 0.28
C LEU A 53 -18.99 31.56 -1.22
N PRO A 54 -20.07 31.72 -2.00
CA PRO A 54 -19.98 32.01 -3.42
C PRO A 54 -19.62 33.48 -3.56
N GLY A 55 -18.36 33.76 -3.88
CA GLY A 55 -17.95 35.14 -4.15
C GLY A 55 -16.50 35.41 -3.79
N LYS A 56 -15.58 34.86 -4.58
CA LYS A 56 -14.28 35.50 -4.74
C LYS A 56 -14.18 35.98 -6.19
N PRO A 57 -14.37 37.29 -6.48
CA PRO A 57 -14.14 37.80 -7.82
C PRO A 57 -12.65 37.64 -8.15
N SER A 58 -12.43 37.03 -9.31
CA SER A 58 -11.15 36.72 -9.90
C SER A 58 -10.40 38.02 -10.23
N ASN A 59 -9.39 38.37 -9.43
CA ASN A 59 -8.38 39.38 -9.76
C ASN A 59 -7.36 38.78 -10.78
N ALA A 60 -7.87 38.31 -11.92
CA ALA A 60 -7.06 37.75 -13.01
C ALA A 60 -7.41 38.39 -14.36
N ALA A 61 -7.83 39.65 -14.35
CA ALA A 61 -8.06 40.44 -15.55
C ALA A 61 -7.70 41.91 -15.28
N LEU A 62 -6.44 42.19 -14.95
CA LEU A 62 -5.83 43.53 -15.00
C LEU A 62 -4.34 43.46 -14.59
N ILE A 63 -3.50 42.79 -15.40
CA ILE A 63 -2.15 43.24 -15.75
C ILE A 63 -1.82 42.68 -17.14
#